data_AF-A0A923KR79-F1
#
_entry.id   AF-A0A923KR79-F1
#
_cell.length_a   1.000
_cell.length_b   1.000
_cell.length_c   1.000
_cell.angle_alpha   90.00
_cell.angle_beta   90.00
_cell.angle_gamma   90.00
#
_symmetry.space_group_name_H-M   'P 1'
#
loop_
_entity.id
_entity.type
_entity.pdbx_description
1 polymer ?
#
loop_
_entity_poly.entity_id
_entity_poly.type
_entity_poly.pdbx_seq_one_letter_code
_entity_poly.pdbx_strand_id
1 'polypeptide(L)' 'MINQEAIIAHVPNTGRMSELLNPGVRVVLAWNPAPHRKTNYTLILVEKNGRWVGIQSIL' A
#
# COMPACT_ATOMS: atom_id res chain seq x y z
N MET A 1 5.73 8.44 -0.54
CA MET A 1 6.60 9.20 0.39
C MET A 1 5.83 9.42 1.67
N ILE A 2 6.47 9.23 2.82
CA ILE A 2 5.97 9.73 4.12
C ILE A 2 7.00 10.76 4.58
N ASN A 3 6.57 11.97 4.91
CA ASN A 3 7.47 13.05 5.33
C ASN A 3 8.67 13.25 4.40
N GLN A 4 8.43 13.21 3.08
CA GLN A 4 9.47 13.34 2.04
C GLN A 4 10.53 12.22 2.03
N GLU A 5 10.30 11.12 2.74
CA GLU A 5 11.15 9.93 2.68
C GLU A 5 10.49 8.79 1.88
N ALA A 6 11.34 8.09 1.11
CA ALA A 6 10.96 6.88 0.44
C ALA A 6 10.90 5.74 1.46
N ILE A 7 9.79 5.02 1.46
CA ILE A 7 9.56 3.91 2.38
C ILE A 7 9.23 2.64 1.59
N ILE A 8 9.61 1.50 2.15
CA ILE A 8 9.26 0.19 1.59
C ILE A 8 8.06 -0.35 2.37
N ALA A 9 6.99 -0.67 1.65
CA ALA A 9 5.78 -1.27 2.21
C ALA A 9 5.56 -2.66 1.62
N HIS A 10 4.97 -3.55 2.41
CA HIS A 10 4.49 -4.83 1.91
C HIS A 10 3.19 -4.61 1.13
N VAL A 11 3.08 -5.23 -0.05
CA VAL A 11 1.85 -5.26 -0.86
C VAL A 11 1.22 -6.65 -0.71
N PRO A 12 0.12 -6.79 0.05
CA PRO A 12 -0.52 -8.07 0.30
C PRO A 12 -1.48 -8.47 -0.85
N ASN A 13 -1.04 -8.30 -2.10
CA ASN A 13 -1.81 -8.67 -3.29
C ASN A 13 -0.89 -9.30 -4.34
N THR A 14 -1.21 -10.52 -4.77
CA THR A 14 -0.43 -11.28 -5.76
C THR A 14 -0.89 -11.08 -7.22
N GLY A 15 -1.94 -10.29 -7.44
CA GLY A 15 -2.46 -9.94 -8.75
C GLY A 15 -1.62 -8.88 -9.47
N ARG A 16 -2.00 -8.56 -10.72
CA ARG A 16 -1.21 -7.70 -11.61
C ARG A 16 -1.10 -6.24 -11.14
N MET A 17 -2.12 -5.71 -10.47
CA MET A 17 -2.17 -4.35 -9.89
C MET A 17 -1.79 -3.18 -10.83
N SER A 18 -1.70 -3.42 -12.14
CA SER A 18 -1.10 -2.52 -13.13
C SER A 18 -1.89 -1.23 -13.35
N GLU A 19 -3.21 -1.27 -13.14
CA GLU A 19 -4.08 -0.09 -13.24
C GLU A 19 -4.19 0.70 -11.93
N LEU A 20 -3.70 0.14 -10.82
CA LEU A 20 -3.88 0.69 -9.48
C LEU A 20 -2.59 1.31 -8.96
N LEU A 21 -1.46 0.62 -9.13
CA LEU A 21 -0.18 1.03 -8.54
C LEU A 21 0.69 1.75 -9.57
N ASN A 22 0.30 2.97 -9.91
CA ASN A 22 1.06 3.86 -10.77
C ASN A 22 1.83 4.90 -9.94
N PRO A 23 3.00 5.40 -10.41
CA PRO A 23 3.69 6.48 -9.74
C PRO A 23 2.77 7.70 -9.50
N GLY A 24 2.81 8.25 -8.29
CA GLY A 24 2.04 9.45 -7.92
C GLY A 24 0.64 9.18 -7.35
N VAL A 25 0.13 7.94 -7.37
CA VAL A 25 -1.15 7.63 -6.71
C VAL A 25 -1.05 7.79 -5.20
N ARG A 26 -2.13 8.29 -4.58
CA ARG A 26 -2.23 8.31 -3.12
C ARG A 26 -2.56 6.92 -2.60
N VAL A 27 -1.97 6.59 -1.46
CA VAL A 27 -2.13 5.29 -0.80
C VAL A 27 -2.33 5.47 0.69
N VAL A 28 -2.97 4.50 1.31
CA VAL A 28 -3.06 4.37 2.76
C VAL A 28 -2.25 3.16 3.20
N LEU A 29 -1.41 3.37 4.20
CA LEU A 29 -0.55 2.35 4.77
C LEU A 29 -0.94 2.09 6.24
N ALA A 30 -0.98 0.83 6.62
CA ALA A 30 -1.07 0.42 8.02
C ALA A 30 0.35 0.25 8.59
N TRP A 31 0.65 0.93 9.71
CA TRP A 31 1.84 0.68 10.52
C TRP A 31 1.62 -0.55 11.39
N ASN A 32 2.40 -1.61 11.16
CA ASN A 32 2.31 -2.86 11.91
C ASN A 32 3.69 -3.55 11.95
N PRO A 33 4.66 -3.01 12.72
CA PRO A 33 5.99 -3.59 12.86
C PRO A 33 5.92 -4.88 13.70
N ALA A 34 6.70 -5.89 13.31
CA ALA A 34 6.87 -7.11 14.11
C ALA A 34 8.22 -7.79 13.79
N PRO A 35 8.82 -8.54 14.73
CA PRO A 35 10.15 -9.15 14.54
C PRO A 35 10.30 -10.04 13.31
N HIS A 36 9.21 -10.66 12.84
CA HIS A 36 9.21 -11.54 11.66
C HIS A 36 8.95 -10.79 10.34
N ARG A 37 8.64 -9.50 10.39
CA ARG A 37 8.29 -8.70 9.20
C ARG A 37 9.52 -7.98 8.65
N LYS A 38 9.65 -7.98 7.33
CA LYS A 38 10.72 -7.25 6.63
C LYS A 38 10.42 -5.76 6.48
N THR A 39 9.15 -5.36 6.57
CA THR A 39 8.69 -3.98 6.43
C THR A 39 7.69 -3.64 7.53
N ASN A 40 7.76 -2.39 8.01
CA ASN A 40 6.87 -1.90 9.07
C ASN A 40 5.50 -1.45 8.55
N TYR A 41 5.36 -1.26 7.24
CA TYR A 41 4.14 -0.79 6.61
C TYR A 41 3.51 -1.85 5.70
N THR A 42 2.19 -1.88 5.67
CA THR A 42 1.38 -2.66 4.73
C THR A 42 0.52 -1.73 3.91
N LEU A 43 0.50 -1.90 2.58
CA LEU A 43 -0.42 -1.19 1.72
C LEU A 43 -1.84 -1.75 1.88
N ILE A 44 -2.80 -0.89 2.25
CA ILE A 44 -4.19 -1.30 2.51
C ILE A 44 -5.19 -0.68 1.53
N LEU A 45 -4.99 0.58 1.11
CA LEU A 45 -5.84 1.27 0.15
C LEU A 45 -5.01 2.00 -0.89
N VAL A 46 -5.56 2.10 -2.09
CA VAL A 46 -5.05 2.94 -3.18
C VAL A 46 -6.18 3.84 -3.68
N GLU A 47 -5.85 5.09 -4.01
CA GLU A 47 -6.82 5.98 -4.63
C GLU A 47 -6.90 5.74 -6.15
N LYS A 48 -8.11 5.53 -6.66
CA LYS A 48 -8.43 5.55 -8.10
C LYS A 48 -9.65 6.43 -8.32
N ASN A 49 -9.51 7.47 -9.15
CA ASN A 49 -10.62 8.34 -9.57
C ASN A 49 -11.44 8.90 -8.39
N GLY A 50 -10.76 9.38 -7.33
CA GLY A 50 -11.41 9.93 -6.14
C GLY A 50 -12.06 8.90 -5.21
N ARG A 51 -11.84 7.60 -5.45
CA ARG A 51 -12.34 6.50 -4.61
C ARG A 51 -11.18 5.68 -4.06
N TRP A 52 -11.36 5.18 -2.85
CA TRP A 52 -10.42 4.25 -2.23
C TRP A 52 -10.76 2.81 -2.63
N VAL A 53 -9.74 2.08 -3.07
CA VAL A 53 -9.84 0.67 -3.45
C VAL A 53 -9.01 -0.16 -2.48
N GLY A 54 -9.63 -1.19 -1.91
CA GLY A 54 -8.98 -2.20 -1.08
C GLY A 54 -7.90 -2.97 -1.85
N ILE A 55 -6.72 -3.08 -1.27
CA ILE A 55 -5.60 -3.83 -1.87
C ILE A 55 -5.66 -5.31 -1.54
N GLN A 56 -6.20 -5.67 -0.38
CA GLN A 56 -6.43 -7.07 -0.01
C GLN A 56 -7.93 -7.34 0.08
N SER A 57 -8.35 -8.56 -0.28
CA SER A 57 -9.76 -8.96 -0.34
C SER A 57 -10.47 -9.03 1.03
N ILE A 58 -9.76 -8.81 2.14
CA ILE A 58 -10.27 -8.93 3.51
C ILE A 58 -10.55 -7.54 4.12
N LEU A 59 -10.88 -6.55 3.31
CA LEU A 59 -11.35 -5.23 3.75
C LEU A 59 -12.61 -4.82 2.99
#